data_AF-A0A943JY93-F1
#
_entry.id   AF-A0A943JY93-F1
#
_cell.length_a   1.000
_cell.length_b   1.000
_cell.length_c   1.000
_cell.angle_alpha   90.00
_cell.angle_beta   90.00
_cell.angle_gamma   90.00
#
_symmetry.space_group_name_H-M   'P 1'
#
loop_
_entity.id
_entity.type
_entity.pdbx_description
1 polymer ?
#
loop_
_entity_poly.entity_id
_entity_poly.type
_entity_poly.pdbx_seq_one_letter_code
_entity_poly.pdbx_strand_id
1 'polypeptide(L)'
;MRLRDYQNLLNRAIPVIEQVKITEKSSSYTTVYNITNIQAFLEILKEFKQAKLFLSFVNQFAEIPNLTSSIENNISVSSSSITKRFSNLLHDLYDCVTNFSNTLADMLCEENTDTLNLKLPEDYSSISDYKNFFEDLEDVCAPFKYINEEVKVVNFDVGSEWIGIDFSEMTAGLFLSLADKAASLYNKFLEGKKLIAEIKNAETSASEAKLKAIQTTIEILEKQKEKEFNDYKEQLIEEAIAESGCIINEKECNINEFKNHLRKAILKLGNLVIRGLEIVPALNAKPEIKELASKANKNIEANRKLIVGCDNYKYITMKTSDIKSKDIPADTAEFTNNN
;
A
#
# COMPACT_ATOMS: atom_id res chain seq x y z
N MET A 1 1.16 -8.34 7.59
CA MET A 1 -0.18 -7.86 7.99
C MET A 1 -0.02 -7.00 9.21
N ARG A 2 -0.75 -5.88 9.27
CA ARG A 2 -0.85 -5.00 10.43
C ARG A 2 -1.68 -5.65 11.54
N LEU A 3 -1.51 -5.21 12.78
CA LEU A 3 -2.41 -5.61 13.87
C LEU A 3 -3.86 -5.23 13.56
N ARG A 4 -4.06 -4.13 12.84
CA ARG A 4 -5.37 -3.71 12.30
C ARG A 4 -5.97 -4.66 11.28
N ASP A 5 -5.16 -5.27 10.43
CA ASP A 5 -5.67 -6.22 9.43
C ASP A 5 -6.20 -7.48 10.13
N TYR A 6 -5.53 -7.89 11.22
CA TYR A 6 -6.02 -8.94 12.11
C TYR A 6 -7.30 -8.51 12.82
N GLN A 7 -7.37 -7.30 13.39
CA GLN A 7 -8.59 -6.77 14.02
C GLN A 7 -9.79 -6.80 13.06
N ASN A 8 -9.60 -6.36 11.81
CA ASN A 8 -10.65 -6.41 10.78
C ASN A 8 -11.07 -7.85 10.43
N LEU A 9 -10.12 -8.78 10.34
CA LEU A 9 -10.42 -10.20 10.12
C LEU A 9 -11.24 -10.78 11.28
N LEU A 10 -10.85 -10.51 12.53
CA LEU A 10 -11.57 -10.97 13.72
C LEU A 10 -12.99 -10.39 13.78
N ASN A 11 -13.15 -9.09 13.52
CA ASN A 11 -14.46 -8.42 13.48
C ASN A 11 -15.41 -9.02 12.44
N ARG A 12 -14.89 -9.51 11.30
CA ARG A 12 -15.69 -10.25 10.30
C ARG A 12 -15.94 -11.70 10.71
N ALA A 13 -14.97 -12.34 11.37
CA ALA A 13 -15.03 -13.75 11.74
C ALA A 13 -16.05 -14.04 12.86
N ILE A 14 -16.06 -13.22 13.92
CA ILE A 14 -16.95 -13.38 15.09
C ILE A 14 -18.41 -13.61 14.69
N PRO A 15 -19.08 -12.71 13.94
CA PRO A 15 -20.49 -12.88 13.59
C PRO A 15 -20.73 -14.10 12.69
N VAL A 16 -19.76 -14.49 11.85
CA VAL A 16 -19.88 -15.69 11.01
C VAL A 16 -19.84 -16.96 11.85
N ILE A 17 -18.93 -17.02 12.83
CA ILE A 17 -18.79 -18.14 13.77
C ILE A 17 -20.06 -18.29 14.63
N GLU A 18 -20.62 -17.18 15.15
CA GLU A 18 -21.87 -17.18 15.93
C GLU A 18 -23.08 -17.69 15.14
N GLN A 19 -23.09 -17.46 13.83
CA GLN A 19 -24.18 -17.87 12.94
C GLN A 19 -24.13 -19.35 12.55
N VAL A 20 -23.05 -20.07 12.88
CA VAL A 20 -23.01 -21.52 12.69
C VAL A 20 -23.96 -22.19 13.68
N LYS A 21 -25.02 -22.80 13.16
CA LYS A 21 -26.06 -23.44 13.98
C LYS A 21 -26.06 -24.93 13.77
N ILE A 22 -26.18 -25.67 14.86
CA ILE A 22 -26.38 -27.11 14.87
C ILE A 22 -27.84 -27.35 15.21
N THR A 23 -28.58 -27.97 14.30
CA THR A 23 -29.99 -28.33 14.49
C THR A 23 -30.13 -29.84 14.49
N GLU A 24 -30.86 -30.37 15.48
CA GLU A 24 -31.16 -31.79 15.53
C GLU A 24 -32.43 -32.08 14.71
N LYS A 25 -32.36 -33.07 13.83
CA LYS A 25 -33.50 -33.66 13.16
C LYS A 25 -33.60 -35.13 13.53
N SER A 26 -34.45 -35.41 14.51
CA SER A 26 -34.67 -36.77 15.00
C SER A 26 -35.77 -37.45 14.18
N SER A 27 -35.50 -38.67 13.72
CA SER A 27 -36.52 -39.62 13.24
C SER A 27 -36.61 -40.80 14.21
N SER A 28 -37.63 -41.66 14.06
CA SER A 28 -37.87 -42.78 14.97
C SER A 28 -36.70 -43.77 15.12
N TYR A 29 -35.71 -43.74 14.22
CA TYR A 29 -34.60 -44.69 14.17
C TYR A 29 -33.21 -44.06 13.99
N THR A 30 -33.12 -42.78 13.64
CA THR A 30 -31.84 -42.08 13.44
C THR A 30 -31.93 -40.61 13.84
N THR A 31 -30.90 -40.13 14.53
CA THR A 31 -30.68 -38.70 14.77
C THR A 31 -29.68 -38.18 13.74
N VAL A 32 -30.09 -37.19 12.96
CA VAL A 32 -29.23 -36.47 12.03
C VAL A 32 -29.09 -35.05 12.51
N TYR A 33 -27.85 -34.56 12.60
CA TYR A 33 -27.56 -33.17 12.92
C TYR A 33 -27.29 -32.41 11.64
N ASN A 34 -27.97 -31.29 11.46
CA ASN A 34 -27.74 -30.38 10.35
C ASN A 34 -26.98 -29.16 10.86
N ILE A 35 -25.78 -28.93 10.32
CA ILE A 35 -24.93 -27.79 10.65
C ILE A 35 -25.03 -26.79 9.50
N THR A 36 -25.44 -25.56 9.78
CA THR A 36 -25.68 -24.51 8.76
C THR A 36 -24.61 -23.42 8.81
N ASN A 37 -24.57 -22.58 7.76
CA ASN A 37 -23.59 -21.49 7.60
C ASN A 37 -22.14 -21.98 7.42
N ILE A 38 -21.97 -23.20 6.91
CA ILE A 38 -20.66 -23.84 6.77
C ILE A 38 -19.79 -23.12 5.72
N GLN A 39 -20.39 -22.62 4.64
CA GLN A 39 -19.59 -22.01 3.57
C GLN A 39 -18.89 -20.74 4.03
N ALA A 40 -19.61 -19.83 4.67
CA ALA A 40 -19.04 -18.61 5.23
C ALA A 40 -17.97 -18.93 6.29
N PHE A 41 -18.24 -19.93 7.14
CA PHE A 41 -17.29 -20.40 8.15
C PHE A 41 -16.01 -20.97 7.53
N LEU A 42 -16.10 -21.75 6.45
CA LEU A 42 -14.94 -22.30 5.75
C LEU A 42 -14.07 -21.20 5.10
N GLU A 43 -14.68 -20.14 4.55
CA GLU A 43 -13.92 -18.99 4.05
C GLU A 43 -13.18 -18.28 5.19
N ILE A 44 -13.79 -18.12 6.37
CA ILE A 44 -13.09 -17.59 7.56
C ILE A 44 -11.91 -18.49 7.97
N LEU A 45 -12.07 -19.81 7.98
CA LEU A 45 -10.96 -20.72 8.29
C LEU A 45 -9.81 -20.62 7.27
N LYS A 46 -10.12 -20.39 5.99
CA LYS A 46 -9.14 -20.16 4.93
C LYS A 46 -8.43 -18.83 5.11
N GLU A 47 -9.15 -17.76 5.46
CA GLU A 47 -8.56 -16.46 5.79
C GLU A 47 -7.65 -16.56 7.02
N PHE A 48 -8.05 -17.27 8.09
CA PHE A 48 -7.19 -17.55 9.24
C PHE A 48 -5.93 -18.32 8.84
N LYS A 49 -6.04 -19.32 7.95
CA LYS A 49 -4.89 -20.06 7.42
C LYS A 49 -3.91 -19.14 6.68
N GLN A 50 -4.43 -18.27 5.81
CA GLN A 50 -3.60 -17.30 5.06
C GLN A 50 -2.91 -16.30 6.00
N ALA A 51 -3.65 -15.83 7.00
CA ALA A 51 -3.18 -14.91 8.04
C ALA A 51 -2.26 -15.59 9.08
N LYS A 52 -2.09 -16.91 9.01
CA LYS A 52 -1.38 -17.76 9.99
C LYS A 52 -1.92 -17.67 11.42
N LEU A 53 -3.21 -17.40 11.57
CA LEU A 53 -3.90 -17.38 12.86
C LEU A 53 -4.58 -18.71 13.15
N PHE A 54 -4.65 -19.08 14.44
CA PHE A 54 -5.44 -20.20 14.95
C PHE A 54 -5.21 -21.53 14.20
N LEU A 55 -3.99 -21.77 13.71
CA LEU A 55 -3.68 -22.90 12.82
C LEU A 55 -4.04 -24.26 13.42
N SER A 56 -3.93 -24.41 14.75
CA SER A 56 -4.37 -25.61 15.46
C SER A 56 -5.85 -25.90 15.22
N PHE A 57 -6.72 -24.90 15.37
CA PHE A 57 -8.15 -25.04 15.11
C PHE A 57 -8.43 -25.29 13.63
N VAL A 58 -7.79 -24.53 12.73
CA VAL A 58 -7.92 -24.72 11.28
C VAL A 58 -7.63 -26.17 10.88
N ASN A 59 -6.55 -26.75 11.41
CA ASN A 59 -6.18 -28.14 11.13
C ASN A 59 -7.18 -29.13 11.76
N GLN A 60 -7.62 -28.90 13.00
CA GLN A 60 -8.60 -29.77 13.66
C GLN A 60 -9.97 -29.77 12.98
N PHE A 61 -10.41 -28.63 12.41
CA PHE A 61 -11.61 -28.57 11.58
C PHE A 61 -11.42 -29.32 10.26
N ALA A 62 -10.25 -29.24 9.63
CA ALA A 62 -9.96 -29.96 8.39
C ALA A 62 -10.01 -31.49 8.54
N GLU A 63 -9.85 -32.01 9.76
CA GLU A 63 -10.00 -33.44 10.08
C GLU A 63 -11.46 -33.90 10.23
N ILE A 64 -12.43 -32.98 10.28
CA ILE A 64 -13.84 -33.33 10.40
C ILE A 64 -14.34 -33.84 9.04
N PRO A 65 -14.82 -35.11 8.97
CA PRO A 65 -15.27 -35.69 7.71
C PRO A 65 -16.36 -34.85 7.04
N ASN A 66 -16.28 -34.70 5.73
CA ASN A 66 -17.23 -33.97 4.86
C ASN A 66 -17.35 -32.46 5.12
N LEU A 67 -16.57 -31.89 6.05
CA LEU A 67 -16.60 -30.44 6.32
C LEU A 67 -15.93 -29.65 5.19
N THR A 68 -14.72 -30.03 4.78
CA THR A 68 -13.91 -29.25 3.81
C THR A 68 -14.26 -29.51 2.34
N SER A 69 -15.00 -30.58 2.05
CA SER A 69 -15.45 -30.94 0.69
C SER A 69 -16.86 -30.46 0.38
N SER A 70 -17.56 -29.84 1.34
CA SER A 70 -18.93 -29.37 1.15
C SER A 70 -18.98 -28.12 0.29
N ILE A 71 -19.62 -28.21 -0.86
CA ILE A 71 -20.03 -27.05 -1.68
C ILE A 71 -21.33 -26.45 -1.13
N GLU A 72 -22.03 -27.19 -0.26
CA GLU A 72 -23.30 -26.81 0.33
C GLU A 72 -23.10 -25.98 1.59
N ASN A 73 -23.98 -24.99 1.81
CA ASN A 73 -23.97 -24.15 3.02
C ASN A 73 -24.36 -24.91 4.30
N ASN A 74 -24.81 -26.15 4.15
CA ASN A 74 -25.25 -27.01 5.23
C ASN A 74 -24.59 -28.39 5.10
N ILE A 75 -24.28 -29.04 6.22
CA ILE A 75 -23.84 -30.44 6.24
C ILE A 75 -24.70 -31.27 7.18
N SER A 76 -25.02 -32.48 6.74
CA SER A 76 -25.73 -33.47 7.56
C SER A 76 -24.76 -34.48 8.17
N VAL A 77 -24.79 -34.60 9.49
CA VAL A 77 -23.89 -35.47 10.27
C VAL A 77 -24.73 -36.44 11.10
N SER A 78 -24.60 -37.74 10.84
CA SER A 78 -25.35 -38.80 11.54
C SER A 78 -24.62 -39.34 12.78
N SER A 79 -23.60 -38.63 13.28
CA SER A 79 -22.75 -39.06 14.39
C SER A 79 -22.74 -38.01 15.50
N SER A 80 -23.30 -38.36 16.67
CA SER A 80 -23.32 -37.49 17.85
C SER A 80 -21.92 -37.14 18.37
N SER A 81 -20.94 -38.05 18.23
CA SER A 81 -19.55 -37.78 18.61
C SER A 81 -18.89 -36.75 17.69
N ILE A 82 -19.14 -36.82 16.38
CA ILE A 82 -18.63 -35.83 15.43
C ILE A 82 -19.28 -34.47 15.67
N THR A 83 -20.60 -34.43 15.87
CA THR A 83 -21.33 -33.19 16.19
C THR A 83 -20.82 -32.56 17.48
N LYS A 84 -20.60 -33.36 18.54
CA LYS A 84 -20.04 -32.87 19.81
C LYS A 84 -18.63 -32.33 19.64
N ARG A 85 -17.76 -33.03 18.89
CA ARG A 85 -16.41 -32.55 18.57
C ARG A 85 -16.47 -31.22 17.82
N PHE A 86 -17.32 -31.11 16.79
CA PHE A 86 -17.51 -29.87 16.04
C PHE A 86 -17.99 -28.72 16.96
N SER A 87 -19.01 -28.97 17.79
CA SER A 87 -19.55 -27.97 18.71
C SER A 87 -18.51 -27.45 19.70
N ASN A 88 -17.71 -28.35 20.28
CA ASN A 88 -16.65 -27.96 21.21
C ASN A 88 -15.58 -27.12 20.50
N LEU A 89 -15.11 -27.57 19.32
CA LEU A 89 -14.12 -26.82 18.53
C LEU A 89 -14.64 -25.44 18.12
N LEU A 90 -15.92 -25.33 17.76
CA LEU A 90 -16.55 -24.07 17.39
C LEU A 90 -16.60 -23.11 18.58
N HIS A 91 -16.96 -23.61 19.77
CA HIS A 91 -16.99 -22.83 20.99
C HIS A 91 -15.58 -22.36 21.40
N ASP A 92 -14.60 -23.28 21.42
CA ASP A 92 -13.21 -22.96 21.78
C ASP A 92 -12.59 -21.95 20.78
N LEU A 93 -12.88 -22.11 19.49
CA LEU A 93 -12.45 -21.16 18.46
C LEU A 93 -13.11 -19.80 18.68
N TYR A 94 -14.42 -19.75 18.93
CA TYR A 94 -15.14 -18.51 19.19
C TYR A 94 -14.55 -17.75 20.39
N ASP A 95 -14.32 -18.44 21.50
CA ASP A 95 -13.72 -17.84 22.69
C ASP A 95 -12.31 -17.31 22.40
N CYS A 96 -11.51 -18.08 21.67
CA CYS A 96 -10.15 -17.67 21.30
C CYS A 96 -10.14 -16.43 20.37
N VAL A 97 -11.02 -16.42 19.36
CA VAL A 97 -11.18 -15.30 18.42
C VAL A 97 -11.66 -14.05 19.15
N THR A 98 -12.67 -14.16 20.02
CA THR A 98 -13.23 -13.04 20.78
C THR A 98 -12.23 -12.49 21.78
N ASN A 99 -11.52 -13.35 22.53
CA ASN A 99 -10.47 -12.93 23.45
C ASN A 99 -9.33 -12.21 22.73
N PHE A 100 -8.92 -12.70 21.55
CA PHE A 100 -7.88 -12.03 20.78
C PHE A 100 -8.39 -10.68 20.24
N SER A 101 -9.65 -10.61 19.79
CA SER A 101 -10.27 -9.36 19.33
C SER A 101 -10.29 -8.30 20.43
N ASN A 102 -10.71 -8.69 21.65
CA ASN A 102 -10.73 -7.81 22.82
C ASN A 102 -9.31 -7.36 23.19
N THR A 103 -8.34 -8.27 23.16
CA THR A 103 -6.93 -7.94 23.44
C THR A 103 -6.40 -6.91 22.43
N LEU A 104 -6.71 -7.06 21.14
CA LEU A 104 -6.33 -6.08 20.12
C LEU A 104 -7.05 -4.74 20.32
N ALA A 105 -8.33 -4.76 20.70
CA ALA A 105 -9.07 -3.54 21.00
C ALA A 105 -8.49 -2.77 22.20
N ASP A 106 -7.98 -3.48 23.21
CA ASP A 106 -7.32 -2.87 24.37
C ASP A 106 -5.91 -2.35 24.05
N MET A 107 -5.19 -2.99 23.12
CA MET A 107 -3.82 -2.61 22.72
C MET A 107 -3.80 -1.48 21.68
N LEU A 108 -4.79 -1.42 20.80
CA LEU A 108 -4.82 -0.50 19.68
C LEU A 108 -5.79 0.66 19.96
N CYS A 109 -5.28 1.88 20.04
CA CYS A 109 -6.10 3.09 20.14
C CYS A 109 -7.13 3.21 19.00
N GLU A 110 -8.16 4.03 19.11
CA GLU A 110 -9.00 4.32 17.95
C GLU A 110 -8.23 5.14 16.91
N GLU A 111 -8.32 4.80 15.62
CA GLU A 111 -7.73 5.59 14.54
C GLU A 111 -8.65 6.74 14.16
N ASN A 112 -8.08 7.89 13.82
CA ASN A 112 -8.82 8.95 13.15
C ASN A 112 -9.26 8.46 11.76
N THR A 113 -10.45 8.86 11.30
CA THR A 113 -10.97 8.45 9.99
C THR A 113 -10.08 8.89 8.83
N ASP A 114 -9.27 9.92 9.06
CA ASP A 114 -8.36 10.51 8.07
C ASP A 114 -6.90 10.04 8.26
N THR A 115 -6.64 9.10 9.17
CA THR A 115 -5.31 8.49 9.33
C THR A 115 -4.96 7.68 8.08
N LEU A 116 -3.76 7.92 7.53
CA LEU A 116 -3.14 7.08 6.52
C LEU A 116 -1.99 6.29 7.15
N ASN A 117 -2.02 4.98 6.99
CA ASN A 117 -0.95 4.10 7.43
C ASN A 117 0.03 3.88 6.28
N LEU A 118 1.29 4.24 6.50
CA LEU A 118 2.39 4.10 5.56
C LEU A 118 3.28 2.92 5.96
N LYS A 119 3.50 2.00 5.03
CA LYS A 119 4.49 0.93 5.21
C LYS A 119 5.88 1.46 4.91
N LEU A 120 6.80 1.22 5.83
CA LEU A 120 8.23 1.44 5.64
C LEU A 120 8.76 0.52 4.53
N PRO A 121 9.64 1.01 3.65
CA PRO A 121 10.27 0.17 2.63
C PRO A 121 11.05 -1.01 3.23
N GLU A 122 11.01 -2.17 2.54
CA GLU A 122 11.56 -3.44 3.03
C GLU A 122 13.11 -3.49 2.98
N ASP A 123 13.77 -2.58 2.26
CA ASP A 123 15.22 -2.55 2.08
C ASP A 123 15.97 -1.84 3.22
N TYR A 124 15.26 -1.37 4.26
CA TYR A 124 15.85 -0.56 5.32
C TYR A 124 16.52 -1.45 6.34
N SER A 125 17.84 -1.29 6.48
CA SER A 125 18.66 -2.10 7.37
C SER A 125 19.49 -1.27 8.36
N SER A 126 19.48 0.06 8.21
CA SER A 126 20.25 0.98 9.04
C SER A 126 19.41 2.14 9.58
N ILE A 127 19.86 2.72 10.69
CA ILE A 127 19.27 3.96 11.27
C ILE A 127 19.26 5.08 10.23
N SER A 128 20.28 5.16 9.38
CA SER A 128 20.37 6.15 8.30
C SER A 128 19.23 6.00 7.29
N ASP A 129 18.77 4.79 7.00
CA ASP A 129 17.66 4.56 6.07
C ASP A 129 16.35 5.10 6.64
N TYR A 130 16.07 4.80 7.91
CA TYR A 130 14.90 5.35 8.61
C TYR A 130 14.96 6.87 8.71
N LYS A 131 16.14 7.44 9.01
CA LYS A 131 16.34 8.88 9.04
C LYS A 131 15.98 9.51 7.68
N ASN A 132 16.53 8.96 6.59
CA ASN A 132 16.26 9.46 5.24
C ASN A 132 14.78 9.38 4.87
N PHE A 133 14.07 8.35 5.33
CA PHE A 133 12.62 8.25 5.13
C PHE A 133 11.84 9.34 5.83
N PHE A 134 12.17 9.64 7.09
CA PHE A 134 11.48 10.71 7.79
C PHE A 134 11.80 12.09 7.21
N GLU A 135 13.02 12.29 6.71
CA GLU A 135 13.39 13.52 5.96
C GLU A 135 12.61 13.61 4.63
N ASP A 136 12.52 12.52 3.86
CA ASP A 136 11.72 12.47 2.63
C ASP A 136 10.23 12.68 2.92
N LEU A 137 9.71 12.10 4.00
CA LEU A 137 8.32 12.25 4.44
C LEU A 137 8.02 13.69 4.91
N GLU A 138 8.97 14.34 5.59
CA GLU A 138 8.83 15.75 5.97
C GLU A 138 8.72 16.64 4.72
N ASP A 139 9.56 16.40 3.71
CA ASP A 139 9.49 17.10 2.42
C ASP A 139 8.14 16.89 1.71
N VAL A 140 7.62 15.67 1.81
CA VAL A 140 6.31 15.28 1.26
C VAL A 140 5.16 15.98 1.97
N CYS A 141 5.25 16.13 3.29
CA CYS A 141 4.22 16.75 4.11
C CYS A 141 4.35 18.28 4.21
N ALA A 142 5.48 18.85 3.80
CA ALA A 142 5.73 20.29 3.81
C ALA A 142 4.64 21.15 3.12
N PRO A 143 4.05 20.76 1.96
CA PRO A 143 3.00 21.55 1.32
C PRO A 143 1.81 21.83 2.24
N PHE A 144 1.44 20.89 3.12
CA PHE A 144 0.24 21.01 3.95
C PHE A 144 0.33 22.16 4.96
N LYS A 145 1.54 22.51 5.41
CA LYS A 145 1.77 23.67 6.28
C LYS A 145 1.32 24.99 5.62
N TYR A 146 1.40 25.09 4.29
CA TYR A 146 1.04 26.30 3.53
C TYR A 146 -0.47 26.47 3.32
N ILE A 147 -1.26 25.44 3.63
CA ILE A 147 -2.72 25.50 3.67
C ILE A 147 -3.24 25.42 5.11
N ASN A 148 -2.39 25.77 6.09
CA ASN A 148 -2.68 25.78 7.53
C ASN A 148 -3.10 24.42 8.11
N GLU A 149 -2.60 23.34 7.53
CA GLU A 149 -2.88 21.97 7.97
C GLU A 149 -1.64 21.36 8.63
N GLU A 150 -1.85 20.70 9.76
CA GLU A 150 -0.79 20.06 10.53
C GLU A 150 -0.89 18.54 10.38
N VAL A 151 0.12 17.96 9.73
CA VAL A 151 0.24 16.50 9.59
C VAL A 151 1.06 15.94 10.74
N LYS A 152 0.54 14.90 11.41
CA LYS A 152 1.13 14.35 12.63
C LYS A 152 1.37 12.86 12.52
N VAL A 153 2.55 12.40 12.91
CA VAL A 153 2.77 10.97 13.19
C VAL A 153 2.08 10.64 14.51
N VAL A 154 1.11 9.74 14.47
CA VAL A 154 0.26 9.43 15.64
C VAL A 154 0.53 8.07 16.25
N ASN A 155 1.01 7.12 15.47
CA ASN A 155 1.36 5.80 15.97
C ASN A 155 2.43 5.13 15.11
N PHE A 156 3.13 4.21 15.76
CA PHE A 156 3.84 3.12 15.12
C PHE A 156 3.08 1.86 15.51
N ASP A 157 2.68 1.06 14.53
CA ASP A 157 2.08 -0.25 14.86
C ASP A 157 3.22 -1.14 15.38
N VAL A 158 3.29 -1.28 16.71
CA VAL A 158 4.43 -1.84 17.44
C VAL A 158 4.75 -3.25 16.96
N GLY A 159 6.00 -3.48 16.55
CA GLY A 159 6.43 -4.76 15.99
C GLY A 159 6.08 -4.94 14.51
N SER A 160 5.66 -3.87 13.84
CA SER A 160 5.38 -3.84 12.40
C SER A 160 6.17 -2.73 11.70
N GLU A 161 6.14 -2.74 10.37
CA GLU A 161 6.76 -1.75 9.49
C GLU A 161 5.82 -0.57 9.20
N TRP A 162 4.75 -0.37 9.98
CA TRP A 162 3.71 0.61 9.66
C TRP A 162 3.70 1.81 10.60
N ILE A 163 3.54 2.98 10.00
CA ILE A 163 3.44 4.27 10.69
C ILE A 163 2.12 4.90 10.29
N GLY A 164 1.29 5.26 11.26
CA GLY A 164 0.08 6.04 10.99
C GLY A 164 0.34 7.52 11.13
N ILE A 165 -0.21 8.24 10.16
CA ILE A 165 -0.08 9.68 10.03
C ILE A 165 -1.49 10.25 9.93
N ASP A 166 -1.80 11.17 10.82
CA ASP A 166 -3.05 11.92 10.81
C ASP A 166 -2.93 13.08 9.83
N PHE A 167 -3.95 13.14 8.98
CA PHE A 167 -4.23 14.21 8.05
C PHE A 167 -5.61 14.80 8.37
N SER A 168 -5.93 15.94 7.77
CA SER A 168 -7.32 16.33 7.54
C SER A 168 -7.86 15.61 6.29
N GLU A 169 -9.17 15.45 6.16
CA GLU A 169 -9.81 14.83 4.98
C GLU A 169 -9.25 15.36 3.64
N MET A 170 -9.13 16.68 3.51
CA MET A 170 -8.61 17.33 2.30
C MET A 170 -7.15 16.96 2.03
N THR A 171 -6.32 16.94 3.08
CA THR A 171 -4.89 16.65 2.95
C THR A 171 -4.61 15.17 2.73
N ALA A 172 -5.43 14.28 3.31
CA ALA A 172 -5.42 12.85 3.01
C ALA A 172 -5.72 12.60 1.52
N GLY A 173 -6.75 13.27 0.98
CA GLY A 173 -7.09 13.20 -0.44
C GLY A 173 -5.96 13.67 -1.35
N LEU A 174 -5.31 14.79 -1.02
CA LEU A 174 -4.19 15.32 -1.79
C LEU A 174 -2.95 14.42 -1.71
N PHE A 175 -2.62 13.90 -0.53
CA PHE A 175 -1.52 12.94 -0.37
C PHE A 175 -1.74 11.70 -1.24
N LEU A 176 -2.94 11.12 -1.21
CA LEU A 176 -3.26 9.92 -2.00
C LEU A 176 -3.23 10.20 -3.51
N SER A 177 -3.70 11.36 -3.96
CA SER A 177 -3.63 11.73 -5.37
C SER A 177 -2.19 11.99 -5.83
N LEU A 178 -1.37 12.65 -5.00
CA LEU A 178 0.07 12.78 -5.28
C LEU A 178 0.75 11.43 -5.37
N ALA A 179 0.38 10.46 -4.53
CA ALA A 179 0.93 9.10 -4.58
C ALA A 179 0.60 8.36 -5.87
N ASP A 180 -0.65 8.48 -6.32
CA ASP A 180 -1.08 7.98 -7.61
C ASP A 180 -0.25 8.57 -8.76
N LYS A 181 -0.08 9.90 -8.77
CA LYS A 181 0.61 10.60 -9.84
C LYS A 181 2.12 10.40 -9.82
N ALA A 182 2.74 10.31 -8.64
CA ALA A 182 4.17 10.12 -8.48
C ALA A 182 4.68 8.85 -9.16
N ALA A 183 3.90 7.76 -9.10
CA ALA A 183 4.22 6.51 -9.79
C ALA A 183 4.30 6.70 -11.32
N SER A 184 3.36 7.45 -11.90
CA SER A 184 3.30 7.74 -13.33
C SER A 184 4.43 8.68 -13.77
N LEU A 185 4.74 9.70 -12.95
CA LEU A 185 5.86 10.61 -13.20
C LEU A 185 7.18 9.85 -13.26
N TYR A 186 7.38 8.90 -12.35
CA TYR A 186 8.61 8.11 -12.33
C TYR A 186 8.76 7.20 -13.56
N ASN A 187 7.67 6.60 -14.06
CA ASN A 187 7.72 5.85 -15.32
C ASN A 187 8.20 6.73 -16.49
N LYS A 188 7.69 7.96 -16.58
CA LYS A 188 8.13 8.92 -17.60
C LYS A 188 9.63 9.23 -17.50
N PHE A 189 10.16 9.33 -16.28
CA PHE A 189 11.60 9.48 -16.06
C PHE A 189 12.39 8.25 -16.57
N LEU A 190 11.94 7.05 -16.24
CA LEU A 190 12.60 5.81 -16.68
C LEU A 190 12.57 5.62 -18.20
N GLU A 191 11.46 5.94 -18.85
CA GLU A 191 11.35 5.93 -20.32
C GLU A 191 12.42 6.82 -20.97
N GLY A 192 12.60 8.04 -20.44
CA GLY A 192 13.64 8.94 -20.90
C GLY A 192 15.05 8.36 -20.73
N LYS A 193 15.33 7.78 -19.56
CA LYS A 193 16.64 7.13 -19.28
C LYS A 193 16.90 5.93 -20.18
N LYS A 194 15.89 5.09 -20.44
CA LYS A 194 16.00 3.92 -21.31
C LYS A 194 16.39 4.31 -22.74
N LEU A 195 15.71 5.30 -23.31
CA LEU A 195 16.00 5.79 -24.67
C LEU A 195 17.45 6.29 -24.79
N ILE A 196 17.92 7.06 -23.79
CA ILE A 196 19.30 7.56 -23.78
C ILE A 196 20.31 6.40 -23.66
N ALA A 197 20.02 5.39 -22.83
CA ALA A 197 20.88 4.22 -22.66
C ALA A 197 20.97 3.37 -23.93
N GLU A 198 19.86 3.18 -24.66
CA GLU A 198 19.84 2.47 -25.94
C GLU A 198 20.74 3.16 -26.99
N ILE A 199 20.74 4.50 -27.01
CA ILE A 199 21.60 5.29 -27.89
C ILE A 199 23.07 5.16 -27.49
N LYS A 200 23.39 5.22 -26.19
CA LYS A 200 24.75 5.01 -25.66
C LYS A 200 25.28 3.62 -26.00
N ASN A 201 24.45 2.58 -25.94
CA ASN A 201 24.86 1.23 -26.34
C ASN A 201 25.16 1.09 -27.84
N ALA A 202 24.61 1.98 -28.68
CA ALA A 202 24.98 2.03 -30.11
C ALA A 202 26.34 2.71 -30.36
N GLU A 203 26.96 3.33 -29.34
CA GLU A 203 28.27 4.00 -29.45
C GLU A 203 29.45 3.03 -29.53
N THR A 204 29.34 1.80 -28.99
CA THR A 204 30.47 0.86 -28.87
C THR A 204 31.05 0.36 -30.20
N SER A 205 30.47 0.74 -31.34
CA SER A 205 30.88 0.34 -32.69
C SER A 205 31.03 1.52 -33.68
N ALA A 206 31.05 2.77 -33.20
CA ALA A 206 30.99 3.97 -34.04
C ALA A 206 32.37 4.61 -34.30
N SER A 207 32.57 5.23 -35.47
CA SER A 207 33.76 6.03 -35.79
C SER A 207 33.76 7.38 -35.06
N GLU A 208 34.92 8.05 -34.92
CA GLU A 208 35.07 9.34 -34.22
C GLU A 208 34.08 10.44 -34.67
N ALA A 209 33.81 10.56 -35.96
CA ALA A 209 32.84 11.53 -36.49
C ALA A 209 31.39 11.15 -36.12
N LYS A 210 31.08 9.85 -36.04
CA LYS A 210 29.78 9.36 -35.57
C LYS A 210 29.63 9.55 -34.06
N LEU A 211 30.70 9.40 -33.28
CA LEU A 211 30.69 9.64 -31.83
C LEU A 211 30.28 11.08 -31.50
N LYS A 212 30.86 12.10 -32.16
CA LYS A 212 30.46 13.50 -31.95
C LYS A 212 28.99 13.77 -32.27
N ALA A 213 28.48 13.18 -33.36
CA ALA A 213 27.07 13.32 -33.75
C ALA A 213 26.13 12.62 -32.77
N ILE A 214 26.50 11.44 -32.27
CA ILE A 214 25.74 10.71 -31.25
C ILE A 214 25.73 11.51 -29.94
N GLN A 215 26.87 12.04 -29.51
CA GLN A 215 26.96 12.84 -28.27
C GLN A 215 26.08 14.10 -28.33
N THR A 216 26.10 14.81 -29.45
CA THR A 216 25.22 15.97 -29.69
C THR A 216 23.75 15.56 -29.65
N THR A 217 23.42 14.39 -30.21
CA THR A 217 22.05 13.85 -30.20
C THR A 217 21.61 13.50 -28.78
N ILE A 218 22.49 12.91 -27.97
CA ILE A 218 22.23 12.62 -26.56
C ILE A 218 21.94 13.91 -25.79
N GLU A 219 22.75 14.96 -25.94
CA GLU A 219 22.53 16.24 -25.25
C GLU A 219 21.19 16.90 -25.63
N ILE A 220 20.81 16.85 -26.91
CA ILE A 220 19.52 17.37 -27.39
C ILE A 220 18.37 16.57 -26.78
N LEU A 221 18.48 15.23 -26.78
CA LEU A 221 17.46 14.35 -26.22
C LEU A 221 17.34 14.49 -24.70
N GLU A 222 18.44 14.65 -23.99
CA GLU A 222 18.46 14.89 -22.55
C GLU A 222 17.66 16.15 -22.21
N LYS A 223 17.93 17.27 -22.91
CA LYS A 223 17.18 18.53 -22.72
C LYS A 223 15.70 18.40 -23.08
N GLN A 224 15.38 17.69 -24.17
CA GLN A 224 13.99 17.46 -24.57
C GLN A 224 13.24 16.61 -23.53
N LYS A 225 13.87 15.54 -23.04
CA LYS A 225 13.25 14.65 -22.04
C LYS A 225 13.12 15.30 -20.68
N GLU A 226 14.08 16.13 -20.28
CA GLU A 226 13.97 16.95 -19.07
C GLU A 226 12.79 17.93 -19.16
N LYS A 227 12.62 18.60 -20.30
CA LYS A 227 11.47 19.47 -20.52
C LYS A 227 10.15 18.71 -20.50
N GLU A 228 10.03 17.60 -21.24
CA GLU A 228 8.83 16.75 -21.23
C GLU A 228 8.50 16.26 -19.82
N PHE A 229 9.51 15.89 -19.04
CA PHE A 229 9.36 15.45 -17.65
C PHE A 229 8.83 16.56 -16.76
N ASN A 230 9.39 17.77 -16.86
CA ASN A 230 8.94 18.92 -16.08
C ASN A 230 7.53 19.36 -16.46
N ASP A 231 7.21 19.45 -17.75
CA ASP A 231 5.86 19.77 -18.23
C ASP A 231 4.83 18.74 -17.73
N TYR A 232 5.18 17.45 -17.76
CA TYR A 232 4.32 16.38 -17.25
C TYR A 232 4.16 16.41 -15.73
N LYS A 233 5.23 16.74 -14.99
CA LYS A 233 5.18 16.93 -13.53
C LYS A 233 4.19 18.04 -13.16
N GLU A 234 4.24 19.18 -13.84
CA GLU A 234 3.29 20.28 -13.58
C GLU A 234 1.85 19.85 -13.86
N GLN A 235 1.60 19.17 -14.98
CA GLN A 235 0.27 18.63 -15.31
C GLN A 235 -0.24 17.72 -14.19
N LEU A 236 0.58 16.79 -13.72
CA LEU A 236 0.22 15.84 -12.66
C LEU A 236 -0.06 16.52 -11.32
N ILE A 237 0.63 17.62 -11.00
CA ILE A 237 0.36 18.40 -9.79
C ILE A 237 -1.03 19.06 -9.87
N GLU A 238 -1.37 19.68 -11.00
CA GLU A 238 -2.70 20.28 -11.18
C GLU A 238 -3.82 19.21 -11.13
N GLU A 239 -3.59 18.05 -11.75
CA GLU A 239 -4.51 16.91 -11.65
C GLU A 239 -4.67 16.43 -10.21
N ALA A 240 -3.59 16.36 -9.44
CA ALA A 240 -3.64 15.93 -8.04
C ALA A 240 -4.43 16.90 -7.15
N ILE A 241 -4.24 18.21 -7.34
CA ILE A 241 -5.02 19.24 -6.65
C ILE A 241 -6.50 19.09 -7.01
N ALA A 242 -6.83 18.95 -8.30
CA ALA A 242 -8.22 18.83 -8.75
C ALA A 242 -8.91 17.55 -8.22
N GLU A 243 -8.26 16.39 -8.31
CA GLU A 243 -8.81 15.10 -7.83
C GLU A 243 -8.99 15.08 -6.31
N SER A 244 -8.14 15.77 -5.57
CA SER A 244 -8.22 15.83 -4.10
C SER A 244 -9.37 16.68 -3.57
N GLY A 245 -9.96 17.55 -4.41
CA GLY A 245 -10.92 18.55 -3.96
C GLY A 245 -10.29 19.62 -3.06
N CYS A 246 -8.95 19.77 -3.06
CA CYS A 246 -8.25 20.77 -2.25
C CYS A 246 -8.61 22.19 -2.69
N ILE A 247 -9.33 22.92 -1.83
CA ILE A 247 -9.72 24.31 -2.07
C ILE A 247 -8.67 25.22 -1.43
N ILE A 248 -7.85 25.85 -2.26
CA ILE A 248 -6.79 26.76 -1.81
C ILE A 248 -7.38 28.17 -1.64
N ASN A 249 -7.35 28.69 -0.42
CA ASN A 249 -7.67 30.09 -0.18
C ASN A 249 -6.46 30.97 -0.54
N GLU A 250 -6.47 31.59 -1.72
CA GLU A 250 -5.38 32.45 -2.21
C GLU A 250 -5.07 33.65 -1.30
N LYS A 251 -5.97 34.02 -0.37
CA LYS A 251 -5.72 35.11 0.59
C LYS A 251 -4.88 34.69 1.79
N GLU A 252 -4.84 33.39 2.08
CA GLU A 252 -4.20 32.82 3.28
C GLU A 252 -3.03 31.89 2.92
N CYS A 253 -2.93 31.49 1.65
CA CYS A 253 -1.91 30.58 1.14
C CYS A 253 -1.03 31.28 0.10
N ASN A 254 0.29 31.17 0.27
CA ASN A 254 1.25 31.47 -0.79
C ASN A 254 1.23 30.33 -1.81
N ILE A 255 0.37 30.47 -2.84
CA ILE A 255 0.16 29.41 -3.83
C ILE A 255 1.43 29.02 -4.58
N ASN A 256 2.37 29.94 -4.77
CA ASN A 256 3.64 29.66 -5.45
C ASN A 256 4.55 28.79 -4.57
N GLU A 257 4.66 29.09 -3.28
CA GLU A 257 5.40 28.24 -2.33
C GLU A 257 4.73 26.88 -2.17
N PHE A 258 3.41 26.85 -2.04
CA PHE A 258 2.65 25.60 -1.99
C PHE A 258 2.94 24.71 -3.20
N LYS A 259 2.84 25.24 -4.43
CA LYS A 259 3.17 24.50 -5.66
C LYS A 259 4.65 24.10 -5.72
N ASN A 260 5.57 24.95 -5.26
CA ASN A 260 6.99 24.58 -5.18
C ASN A 260 7.21 23.38 -4.26
N HIS A 261 6.58 23.35 -3.09
CA HIS A 261 6.66 22.21 -2.19
C HIS A 261 5.97 20.97 -2.78
N LEU A 262 4.86 21.12 -3.52
CA LEU A 262 4.23 20.00 -4.22
C LEU A 262 5.15 19.38 -5.28
N ARG A 263 5.93 20.18 -6.00
CA ARG A 263 6.95 19.69 -6.95
C ARG A 263 8.01 18.84 -6.27
N LYS A 264 8.42 19.23 -5.06
CA LYS A 264 9.36 18.44 -4.26
C LYS A 264 8.69 17.16 -3.75
N ALA A 265 7.49 17.29 -3.19
CA ALA A 265 6.73 16.20 -2.61
C ALA A 265 6.47 15.08 -3.62
N ILE A 266 6.00 15.38 -4.84
CA ILE A 266 5.69 14.36 -5.85
C ILE A 266 6.94 13.56 -6.27
N LEU A 267 8.12 14.18 -6.30
CA LEU A 267 9.39 13.51 -6.60
C LEU A 267 9.83 12.59 -5.45
N LYS A 268 9.75 13.09 -4.21
CA LYS A 268 10.07 12.31 -3.00
C LYS A 268 9.12 11.13 -2.82
N LEU A 269 7.83 11.34 -3.04
CA LEU A 269 6.85 10.25 -3.03
C LEU A 269 7.13 9.22 -4.11
N GLY A 270 7.54 9.66 -5.30
CA GLY A 270 7.95 8.75 -6.39
C GLY A 270 9.05 7.81 -5.93
N ASN A 271 10.09 8.35 -5.28
CA ASN A 271 11.17 7.56 -4.69
C ASN A 271 10.65 6.52 -3.67
N LEU A 272 9.81 6.95 -2.72
CA LEU A 272 9.25 6.07 -1.70
C LEU A 272 8.37 4.97 -2.31
N VAL A 273 7.55 5.30 -3.31
CA VAL A 273 6.68 4.38 -4.04
C VAL A 273 7.49 3.27 -4.71
N ILE A 274 8.63 3.57 -5.32
CA ILE A 274 9.50 2.56 -5.96
C ILE A 274 10.10 1.64 -4.90
N ARG A 275 10.52 2.20 -3.77
CA ARG A 275 11.19 1.44 -2.71
C ARG A 275 10.25 0.51 -1.94
N GLY A 276 8.94 0.62 -2.14
CA GLY A 276 8.00 -0.30 -1.50
C GLY A 276 6.93 0.36 -0.66
N LEU A 277 6.81 1.70 -0.65
CA LEU A 277 5.75 2.39 0.09
C LEU A 277 4.36 1.81 -0.25
N GLU A 278 3.67 1.34 0.76
CA GLU A 278 2.25 0.96 0.69
C GLU A 278 1.46 1.93 1.55
N ILE A 279 0.28 2.34 1.08
CA ILE A 279 -0.56 3.32 1.77
C ILE A 279 -1.90 2.69 2.06
N VAL A 280 -2.26 2.51 3.33
CA VAL A 280 -3.55 1.92 3.69
C VAL A 280 -4.30 2.86 4.62
N PRO A 281 -5.54 3.26 4.28
CA PRO A 281 -6.30 4.16 5.14
C PRO A 281 -6.74 3.45 6.43
N ALA A 282 -7.15 4.22 7.42
CA ALA A 282 -7.77 3.70 8.64
C ALA A 282 -8.95 2.76 8.34
N LEU A 283 -9.19 1.79 9.21
CA LEU A 283 -10.30 0.83 9.03
C LEU A 283 -11.67 1.53 8.97
N ASN A 284 -11.84 2.59 9.77
CA ASN A 284 -13.03 3.43 9.85
C ASN A 284 -13.03 4.60 8.85
N ALA A 285 -12.05 4.69 7.94
CA ALA A 285 -11.98 5.76 6.95
C ALA A 285 -13.24 5.82 6.06
N LYS A 286 -13.55 7.03 5.59
CA LYS A 286 -14.65 7.31 4.68
C LYS A 286 -14.51 6.53 3.35
N PRO A 287 -15.61 6.18 2.66
CA PRO A 287 -15.56 5.45 1.39
C PRO A 287 -14.69 6.11 0.32
N GLU A 288 -14.72 7.44 0.23
CA GLU A 288 -13.97 8.23 -0.76
C GLU A 288 -12.45 8.08 -0.57
N ILE A 289 -11.98 8.15 0.68
CA ILE A 289 -10.56 7.95 1.03
C ILE A 289 -10.13 6.50 0.74
N LYS A 290 -11.01 5.52 1.02
CA LYS A 290 -10.76 4.10 0.69
C LYS A 290 -10.66 3.88 -0.82
N GLU A 291 -11.49 4.54 -1.62
CA GLU A 291 -11.45 4.48 -3.07
C GLU A 291 -10.16 5.10 -3.63
N LEU A 292 -9.79 6.29 -3.17
CA LEU A 292 -8.54 6.96 -3.56
C LEU A 292 -7.32 6.12 -3.20
N ALA A 293 -7.26 5.56 -2.00
CA ALA A 293 -6.17 4.69 -1.59
C ALA A 293 -6.11 3.39 -2.40
N SER A 294 -7.26 2.79 -2.72
CA SER A 294 -7.32 1.64 -3.62
C SER A 294 -6.82 2.00 -5.03
N LYS A 295 -7.19 3.16 -5.57
CA LYS A 295 -6.72 3.65 -6.88
C LYS A 295 -5.22 3.86 -6.86
N ALA A 296 -4.71 4.59 -5.87
CA ALA A 296 -3.28 4.85 -5.70
C ALA A 296 -2.48 3.54 -5.61
N ASN A 297 -2.85 2.60 -4.75
CA ASN A 297 -2.13 1.32 -4.61
C ASN A 297 -2.19 0.47 -5.89
N LYS A 298 -3.32 0.42 -6.59
CA LYS A 298 -3.43 -0.29 -7.87
C LYS A 298 -2.48 0.28 -8.92
N ASN A 299 -2.40 1.61 -9.02
CA ASN A 299 -1.55 2.28 -9.98
C ASN A 299 -0.07 2.20 -9.59
N ILE A 300 0.25 2.32 -8.30
CA ILE A 300 1.59 2.04 -7.74
C ILE A 300 2.03 0.62 -8.14
N GLU A 301 1.19 -0.39 -7.92
CA GLU A 301 1.50 -1.79 -8.24
C GLU A 301 1.63 -2.04 -9.75
N ALA A 302 0.73 -1.46 -10.55
CA ALA A 302 0.80 -1.54 -12.01
C ALA A 302 2.11 -0.90 -12.54
N ASN A 303 2.48 0.25 -12.00
CA ASN A 303 3.70 0.96 -12.38
C ASN A 303 4.97 0.26 -11.86
N ARG A 304 4.95 -0.37 -10.67
CA ARG A 304 6.05 -1.23 -10.19
C ARG A 304 6.38 -2.35 -11.16
N LYS A 305 5.37 -3.01 -11.75
CA LYS A 305 5.60 -4.07 -12.75
C LYS A 305 6.28 -3.55 -14.02
N LEU A 306 5.98 -2.32 -14.43
CA LEU A 306 6.63 -1.66 -15.56
C LEU A 306 8.07 -1.23 -15.22
N ILE A 307 8.29 -0.75 -13.98
CA ILE A 307 9.63 -0.44 -13.43
C ILE A 307 10.50 -1.69 -13.43
N VAL A 308 10.00 -2.85 -12.98
CA VAL A 308 10.73 -4.14 -13.04
C VAL A 308 11.00 -4.57 -14.49
N GLY A 309 10.10 -4.30 -15.42
CA GLY A 309 10.33 -4.50 -16.85
C GLY A 309 11.47 -3.63 -17.41
N CYS A 310 11.66 -2.42 -16.88
CA CYS A 310 12.78 -1.55 -17.19
C CYS A 310 14.05 -1.91 -16.41
N ASP A 311 13.94 -2.41 -15.17
CA ASP A 311 15.06 -2.91 -14.39
C ASP A 311 15.61 -4.21 -14.98
N ASN A 312 14.80 -5.04 -15.64
CA ASN A 312 15.30 -6.16 -16.46
C ASN A 312 16.15 -5.68 -17.65
N TYR A 313 15.97 -4.45 -18.14
CA TYR A 313 16.91 -3.79 -19.06
C TYR A 313 18.12 -3.19 -18.34
N LYS A 314 17.97 -2.77 -17.07
CA LYS A 314 19.03 -2.29 -16.20
C LYS A 314 19.96 -3.43 -15.76
N TYR A 315 19.47 -4.67 -15.63
CA TYR A 315 20.27 -5.88 -15.44
C TYR A 315 21.14 -6.25 -16.65
N ILE A 316 20.90 -5.64 -17.82
CA ILE A 316 21.80 -5.74 -18.96
C ILE A 316 22.97 -4.75 -18.82
N THR A 317 22.89 -3.73 -17.97
CA THR A 317 23.88 -2.63 -17.94
C THR A 317 24.38 -2.11 -16.58
N MET A 318 23.82 -2.47 -15.42
CA MET A 318 24.31 -2.01 -14.10
C MET A 318 24.25 -3.11 -13.03
N LYS A 319 25.35 -3.29 -12.28
CA LYS A 319 25.37 -4.18 -11.12
C LYS A 319 24.52 -3.57 -10.01
N THR A 320 23.76 -4.40 -9.32
CA THR A 320 22.86 -4.04 -8.21
C THR A 320 23.55 -3.30 -7.05
N SER A 321 24.88 -3.18 -7.07
CA SER A 321 25.70 -2.39 -6.14
C SER A 321 25.74 -0.88 -6.41
N ASP A 322 25.23 -0.43 -7.57
CA ASP A 322 25.48 0.92 -8.08
C ASP A 322 24.30 1.89 -7.88
N ILE A 323 23.15 1.42 -7.40
CA ILE A 323 22.03 2.28 -7.00
C ILE A 323 22.38 2.92 -5.65
N LYS A 324 23.15 4.00 -5.68
CA LYS A 324 23.32 4.94 -4.56
C LYS A 324 22.46 6.18 -4.86
N SER A 325 22.10 6.91 -3.80
CA SER A 325 21.25 8.11 -3.76
C SER A 325 21.53 9.26 -4.76
N LYS A 326 22.47 9.10 -5.70
CA LYS A 326 22.85 10.06 -6.74
C LYS A 326 22.06 9.95 -8.05
N ASP A 327 21.22 8.93 -8.22
CA ASP A 327 20.43 8.73 -9.44
C ASP A 327 19.01 9.31 -9.38
N ILE A 328 18.64 9.90 -8.24
CA ILE A 328 17.53 10.85 -8.16
C ILE A 328 18.04 12.13 -8.85
N PRO A 329 17.29 12.78 -9.76
CA PRO A 329 17.68 14.10 -10.23
C PRO A 329 17.94 14.97 -9.01
N ALA A 330 19.19 15.39 -8.81
CA ALA A 330 19.51 16.42 -7.85
C ALA A 330 18.63 17.62 -8.21
N ASP A 331 18.02 18.27 -7.20
CA ASP A 331 17.44 19.59 -7.36
C ASP A 331 18.41 20.39 -8.22
N THR A 332 18.02 20.67 -9.46
CA THR A 332 18.82 21.51 -10.33
C THR A 332 18.89 22.84 -9.61
N ALA A 333 20.11 23.21 -9.22
CA ALA A 333 20.40 24.38 -8.43
C ALA A 333 19.86 25.64 -9.12
N GLU A 334 18.65 26.05 -8.77
CA GLU A 334 18.15 27.40 -8.89
C GLU A 334 17.53 27.77 -7.55
N PHE A 335 17.72 29.03 -7.15
CA PHE A 335 17.35 29.62 -5.85
C PHE A 335 18.36 29.47 -4.69
N THR A 336 19.63 29.76 -4.99
CA THR A 336 20.42 30.64 -4.10
C THR A 336 21.20 31.65 -4.95
N ASN A 337 20.58 32.79 -5.28
CA ASN A 337 21.17 34.12 -5.10
C ASN A 337 20.27 35.27 -5.58
N ASN A 338 20.25 36.31 -4.73
CA ASN A 338 19.86 37.71 -4.90
C ASN A 338 18.33 37.97 -4.88
N ASN A 339 17.75 38.49 -3.80
CA ASN A 339 18.14 39.66 -3.01
C ASN A 339 17.74 39.57 -1.53
#